data_AF-A0A3D6EV55-F1
#
_entry.id   AF-A0A3D6EV55-F1
#
_cell.length_a   1.000
_cell.length_b   1.000
_cell.length_c   1.000
_cell.angle_alpha   90.00
_cell.angle_beta   90.00
_cell.angle_gamma   90.00
#
_symmetry.space_group_name_H-M   'P 1'
#
loop_
_entity.id
_entity.type
_entity.pdbx_description
1 polymer ?
#
loop_
_entity_poly.entity_id
_entity_poly.type
_entity_poly.pdbx_seq_one_letter_code
_entity_poly.pdbx_strand_id
1 'polypeptide(L)' 'DIELQIDGSGNSLIIERFFRGAFNLYRLRLDSGQILHAFTEHTRILPVGARVQAHVNTDHSLNIFSA' A
#
# COMPACT_ATOMS: atom_id res chain seq x y z
N ASP A 1 4.93 7.79 -0.04
CA ASP A 1 3.84 6.84 -0.38
C ASP A 1 4.16 5.44 0.08
N ILE A 2 3.22 4.50 -0.01
CA ILE A 2 3.48 3.08 0.28
C ILE A 2 3.50 2.32 -1.03
N GLU A 3 4.60 1.63 -1.30
CA GLU A 3 4.70 0.73 -2.42
C GLU A 3 4.39 -0.71 -1.98
N LEU A 4 3.65 -1.43 -2.83
CA LEU A 4 3.18 -2.79 -2.56
C LEU A 4 3.68 -3.75 -3.64
N GLN A 5 4.50 -4.73 -3.28
CA GLN A 5 4.97 -5.75 -4.22
C GLN A 5 4.45 -7.13 -3.80
N ILE A 6 3.91 -7.91 -4.75
CA ILE A 6 3.51 -9.30 -4.48
C ILE A 6 4.74 -10.10 -4.07
N ASP A 7 4.66 -10.69 -2.88
CA ASP A 7 5.71 -11.51 -2.30
C ASP A 7 5.04 -12.51 -1.34
N GLY A 8 5.23 -13.81 -1.57
CA GLY A 8 4.65 -14.86 -0.73
C GLY A 8 5.14 -14.83 0.73
N SER A 9 6.29 -14.20 0.98
CA SER A 9 6.89 -13.97 2.30
C SER A 9 6.79 -12.52 2.78
N GLY A 10 6.04 -11.68 2.07
CA GLY A 10 5.89 -10.26 2.39
C GLY A 10 5.24 -10.00 3.75
N ASN A 11 5.57 -8.85 4.33
CA ASN A 11 5.21 -8.43 5.70
C ASN A 11 3.72 -8.06 5.94
N SER A 12 2.84 -8.29 4.96
CA SER A 12 1.44 -7.89 5.06
C SER A 12 0.51 -8.67 4.13
N LEU A 13 -0.78 -8.67 4.46
CA LEU A 13 -1.85 -9.27 3.68
C LEU A 13 -2.83 -8.19 3.20
N ILE A 14 -3.16 -8.19 1.92
CA ILE A 14 -4.28 -7.39 1.40
C ILE A 14 -5.59 -7.98 1.91
N ILE A 15 -6.31 -7.24 2.73
CA ILE A 15 -7.60 -7.69 3.27
C ILE A 15 -8.80 -7.06 2.56
N GLU A 16 -8.65 -5.84 2.00
CA GLU A 16 -9.71 -5.17 1.24
C GLU A 16 -9.12 -4.29 0.14
N ARG A 17 -9.91 -4.05 -0.92
CA ARG A 17 -9.61 -3.11 -2.01
C ARG A 17 -10.87 -2.31 -2.36
N PHE A 18 -10.73 -0.99 -2.42
CA PHE A 18 -11.79 -0.09 -2.86
C PHE A 18 -11.32 0.70 -4.09
N PHE A 19 -12.07 0.62 -5.19
CA PHE A 19 -11.84 1.47 -6.34
C PHE A 19 -12.38 2.89 -6.06
N ARG A 20 -11.56 3.91 -6.33
CA ARG A 20 -11.84 5.32 -6.07
C ARG A 20 -11.52 6.17 -7.31
N GLY A 21 -11.98 5.74 -8.49
CA GLY A 21 -11.75 6.46 -9.74
C GLY A 21 -10.31 6.33 -10.21
N ALA A 22 -9.49 7.35 -10.00
CA ALA A 22 -8.08 7.35 -10.44
C ALA A 22 -7.16 6.48 -9.57
N PHE A 23 -7.64 5.99 -8.42
CA PHE A 23 -6.84 5.23 -7.46
C PHE A 23 -7.59 4.00 -6.93
N ASN A 24 -6.81 3.01 -6.47
CA ASN A 24 -7.29 1.96 -5.57
C ASN A 24 -6.83 2.30 -4.14
N LEU A 25 -7.73 2.18 -3.17
CA LEU A 25 -7.39 2.19 -1.75
C LEU A 25 -7.32 0.74 -1.27
N TYR A 26 -6.15 0.32 -0.84
CA TYR A 26 -5.93 -0.99 -0.21
C TYR A 26 -5.92 -0.84 1.29
N ARG A 27 -6.53 -1.82 1.96
CA ARG A 27 -6.38 -2.04 3.39
C ARG A 27 -5.55 -3.29 3.60
N LEU A 28 -4.46 -3.14 4.33
CA LEU A 28 -3.47 -4.17 4.61
C LEU A 28 -3.52 -4.51 6.09
N ARG A 29 -3.40 -5.78 6.43
CA ARG A 29 -3.02 -6.20 7.77
C ARG A 29 -1.54 -6.52 7.76
N LEU A 30 -0.75 -5.74 8.51
CA LEU A 30 0.65 -6.04 8.75
C LEU A 30 0.77 -7.28 9.63
N ASP A 31 1.90 -7.97 9.58
CA ASP A 31 2.16 -9.13 10.45
C ASP A 31 2.14 -8.76 11.95
N SER A 32 2.38 -7.49 12.28
CA SER A 32 2.19 -6.94 13.63
C SER A 32 0.72 -6.91 14.09
N GLY A 33 -0.23 -7.19 13.20
CA GLY A 33 -1.67 -7.06 13.42
C GLY A 33 -2.22 -5.66 13.15
N GLN A 34 -1.36 -4.65 12.95
CA GLN A 34 -1.77 -3.29 12.64
C GLN A 34 -2.39 -3.19 11.24
N ILE A 35 -3.26 -2.20 11.07
CA ILE A 35 -3.90 -1.91 9.79
C ILE A 35 -3.19 -0.74 9.11
N LEU A 36 -2.75 -0.96 7.88
CA LEU A 36 -2.18 0.06 7.02
C LEU A 36 -3.12 0.33 5.83
N HIS A 37 -3.34 1.61 5.52
CA HIS A 37 -4.05 2.03 4.32
C HIS A 37 -3.04 2.55 3.29
N ALA A 38 -3.16 2.09 2.05
CA ALA A 38 -2.26 2.47 0.97
C ALA A 38 -3.05 2.82 -0.30
N PHE A 39 -2.67 3.92 -0.95
CA PHE A 39 -3.19 4.28 -2.26
C PHE A 39 -2.26 3.76 -3.35
N THR A 40 -2.83 3.23 -4.42
CA THR A 40 -2.11 2.94 -5.66
C THR A 40 -2.88 3.49 -6.85
N GLU A 41 -2.23 3.61 -8.00
CA GLU A 41 -2.94 3.86 -9.26
C GLU A 41 -4.04 2.82 -9.50
N HIS A 42 -5.14 3.26 -10.12
CA HIS A 42 -6.28 2.39 -10.42
C HIS A 42 -5.97 1.25 -11.39
N THR A 43 -4.96 1.44 -12.25
CA THR A 43 -4.44 0.46 -13.21
C THR A 43 -3.68 -0.68 -12.53
N ARG A 44 -3.13 -0.43 -11.33
CA ARG A 44 -2.43 -1.44 -10.52
C ARG A 44 -3.43 -2.20 -9.66
N ILE A 45 -3.79 -3.39 -10.12
CA ILE A 45 -4.76 -4.25 -9.47
C ILE A 45 -4.04 -5.42 -8.80
N LEU A 46 -3.95 -5.36 -7.47
CA LEU A 46 -3.48 -6.45 -6.62
C LEU A 46 -4.71 -7.20 -6.04
N PRO A 47 -4.66 -8.53 -5.92
CA PRO A 47 -5.80 -9.30 -5.42
C PRO A 47 -5.92 -9.20 -3.90
N VAL A 48 -7.17 -9.20 -3.41
CA VAL A 48 -7.45 -9.42 -1.98
C VAL A 48 -7.03 -10.84 -1.62
N GLY A 49 -6.41 -11.01 -0.45
CA GLY A 49 -5.80 -12.26 0.00
C GLY A 49 -4.35 -12.45 -0.44
N ALA A 50 -3.79 -11.57 -1.27
CA ALA A 50 -2.38 -11.64 -1.61
C ALA A 50 -1.48 -11.19 -0.46
N ARG A 51 -0.40 -11.93 -0.22
CA ARG A 51 0.73 -11.40 0.56
C ARG A 51 1.53 -10.43 -0.29
N VAL A 52 1.90 -9.32 0.33
CA VAL A 52 2.71 -8.27 -0.27
C VAL A 52 3.77 -7.79 0.70
N GLN A 53 4.93 -7.46 0.16
CA GLN A 53 5.89 -6.61 0.85
C GLN A 53 5.41 -5.17 0.72
N ALA A 54 5.13 -4.53 1.85
CA ALA A 54 4.79 -3.12 1.94
C ALA A 54 5.99 -2.35 2.50
N HIS A 55 6.45 -1.33 1.77
CA HIS A 55 7.52 -0.44 2.21
C HIS A 55 7.17 1.02 1.92
N VAL A 56 7.73 1.92 2.73
CA VAL A 56 7.63 3.35 2.48
C VAL A 56 8.48 3.67 1.26
N ASN A 57 7.86 4.21 0.23
CA ASN A 57 8.59 4.81 -0.88
C ASN A 57 9.05 6.22 -0.46
N THR A 58 10.36 6.40 -0.39
CA THR A 58 11.06 7.63 -0.02
C THR A 58 11.46 8.51 -1.21
N ASP A 59 11.11 8.14 -2.44
CA ASP A 59 11.50 8.87 -3.66
C ASP A 59 10.79 10.24 -3.79
N HIS A 60 9.91 10.58 -2.86
CA HIS A 60 9.31 11.90 -2.79
C HIS A 60 10.25 12.80 -1.98
N SER A 61 10.85 13.79 -2.64
CA SER A 61 11.65 14.83 -1.98
C SER A 61 10.87 15.44 -0.82
N LEU A 62 11.45 15.40 0.37
CA LEU A 62 10.91 16.08 1.54
C LEU A 62 10.92 17.59 1.27
N ASN A 63 9.75 18.17 1.02
CA ASN A 63 9.62 19.62 0.94
C ASN A 63 9.46 20.18 2.36
N ILE A 64 10.48 20.90 2.82
CA ILE A 64 10.45 21.65 4.07
C ILE A 64 9.85 23.02 3.76
N PHE A 65 8.68 23.31 4.34
CA PHE A 65 8.10 24.65 4.30
C PHE A 65 8.49 25.38 5.59
N SER A 66 9.31 26.43 5.48
CA SER A 66 9.56 27.37 6.58
C SER A 66 8.47 28.44 6.60
N ALA A 67 8.06 28.85 7.81
CA ALA A 67 7.10 29.93 8.05
C ALA A 67 7.68 31.32 7.75
#